data_AF-A0A317G9J0-F1
#
_entry.id   AF-A0A317G9J0-F1
#
_cell.length_a   1.000
_cell.length_b   1.000
_cell.length_c   1.000
_cell.angle_alpha   90.00
_cell.angle_beta   90.00
_cell.angle_gamma   90.00
#
_symmetry.space_group_name_H-M   'P 1'
#
loop_
_entity.id
_entity.type
_entity.pdbx_description
1 polymer ?
#
loop_
_entity_poly.entity_id
_entity_poly.type
_entity_poly.pdbx_seq_one_letter_code
_entity_poly.pdbx_strand_id
1 'polypeptide(L)'
;MYEVRNHRDKILSTRPPLKEYEHPIQAGAALSDNRIADILDNTIENISNRNKQYCEMTVSYWIWKNKHHGWKGIEHYRRHLLLKPELLGSDVDVVLPLPYICYPNELYQFRRFVTEDVKNALLTALKELHPAEYDGYIDILNGQYQYTYNMVCARNDVFDEYCRWFFEITEYMEKMGDDVTNIRDTRALSYVAEVLTNMYFMSNRKGLRIYHVEKEIFV
;
A
#
# COMPACT_ATOMS: atom_id res chain seq x y z
N MET A 1 1.21 2.47 14.33
CA MET A 1 1.63 2.79 12.95
C MET A 1 3.03 2.24 12.73
N TYR A 2 3.31 1.74 11.52
CA TYR A 2 4.64 1.28 11.15
C TYR A 2 5.25 2.25 10.11
N GLU A 3 6.31 2.94 10.51
CA GLU A 3 7.08 3.81 9.62
C GLU A 3 8.04 2.94 8.80
N VAL A 4 7.76 2.81 7.51
CA VAL A 4 8.55 1.97 6.62
C VAL A 4 9.83 2.66 6.23
N ARG A 5 10.95 1.99 6.48
CA ARG A 5 12.29 2.41 6.09
C ARG A 5 12.94 1.37 5.20
N ASN A 6 13.79 1.82 4.29
CA ASN A 6 14.64 0.97 3.47
C ASN A 6 16.09 1.48 3.55
N HIS A 7 17.06 0.56 3.51
CA HIS A 7 18.48 0.90 3.54
C HIS A 7 18.94 1.79 2.36
N ARG A 8 18.10 1.94 1.32
CA ARG A 8 18.33 2.80 0.15
C ARG A 8 17.58 4.13 0.22
N ASP A 9 16.89 4.41 1.32
CA ASP A 9 16.19 5.68 1.50
C ASP A 9 17.15 6.86 1.44
N LYS A 10 16.64 7.98 0.93
CA LYS A 10 17.41 9.22 0.93
C LYS A 10 17.54 9.71 2.37
N ILE A 11 18.72 10.22 2.70
CA ILE A 11 18.94 10.90 3.97
C ILE A 11 18.09 12.18 3.97
N LEU A 12 17.23 12.31 4.98
CA LEU A 12 16.41 13.50 5.18
C LEU A 12 17.25 14.62 5.79
N SER A 13 16.97 15.86 5.39
CA SER A 13 17.59 17.04 5.99
C SER A 13 17.20 17.20 7.45
N THR A 14 15.94 16.91 7.76
CA THR A 14 15.38 16.87 9.10
C THR A 14 14.58 15.59 9.27
N ARG A 15 14.96 14.74 10.23
CA ARG A 15 14.18 13.55 10.60
C ARG A 15 13.25 13.93 11.76
N PRO A 16 11.93 13.83 11.61
CA PRO A 16 11.01 14.08 12.71
C PRO A 16 11.20 13.01 13.80
N PRO A 17 11.03 13.36 15.08
CA PRO A 17 10.90 12.35 16.12
C PRO A 17 9.61 11.57 15.90
N LEU A 18 9.68 10.26 16.09
CA LEU A 18 8.49 9.41 16.01
C LEU A 18 7.57 9.64 17.21
N LYS A 19 6.28 9.52 16.96
CA LYS A 19 5.25 9.46 18.00
C LYS A 19 5.34 8.11 18.72
N GLU A 20 4.81 8.05 19.94
CA GLU A 20 4.85 6.84 20.77
C GLU A 20 4.20 5.62 20.09
N TYR A 21 3.17 5.85 19.27
CA TYR A 21 2.47 4.81 18.52
C TYR A 21 3.13 4.46 17.18
N GLU A 22 4.23 5.11 16.81
CA GLU A 22 4.96 4.89 15.56
C GLU A 22 6.17 3.99 15.81
N HIS A 23 6.26 2.91 15.03
CA HIS A 23 7.35 1.95 15.15
C HIS A 23 8.08 1.85 13.81
N PRO A 24 9.40 2.13 13.78
CA PRO A 24 10.16 2.00 12.56
C PRO A 24 10.32 0.52 12.20
N ILE A 25 10.11 0.19 10.93
CA ILE A 25 10.33 -1.16 10.40
C ILE A 25 11.15 -1.09 9.12
N GLN A 26 12.13 -1.99 9.01
CA GLN A 26 12.93 -2.12 7.81
C GLN A 26 12.23 -3.04 6.80
N ALA A 27 11.89 -2.49 5.64
CA ALA A 27 11.45 -3.22 4.47
C ALA A 27 12.63 -3.80 3.68
N GLY A 28 12.45 -4.99 3.09
CA GLY A 28 13.47 -5.67 2.31
C GLY A 28 14.69 -6.07 3.13
N ALA A 29 14.52 -6.36 4.41
CA ALA A 29 15.60 -6.83 5.29
C ALA A 29 16.23 -8.15 4.81
N ALA A 30 15.52 -8.96 4.01
CA ALA A 30 16.07 -10.15 3.36
C ALA A 30 17.05 -9.84 2.23
N LEU A 31 17.08 -8.61 1.71
CA LEU A 31 17.88 -8.20 0.54
C LEU A 31 19.11 -7.34 0.91
N SER A 32 19.42 -7.20 2.19
CA SER A 32 20.51 -6.38 2.69
C SER A 32 21.01 -6.91 4.03
N ASP A 33 22.31 -6.75 4.33
CA ASP A 33 22.87 -7.00 5.66
C ASP A 33 22.84 -5.76 6.56
N ASN A 34 22.60 -4.58 5.99
CA ASN A 34 22.49 -3.35 6.76
C ASN A 34 21.17 -3.35 7.56
N ARG A 35 21.23 -3.12 8.87
CA ARG A 35 20.08 -3.08 9.77
C ARG A 35 19.84 -1.65 10.24
N ILE A 36 18.71 -1.08 9.86
CA ILE A 36 18.38 0.35 10.09
C ILE A 36 17.17 0.56 11.02
N ALA A 37 16.58 -0.53 11.50
CA ALA A 37 15.51 -0.58 12.48
C ALA A 37 15.57 -1.89 13.26
N ASP A 38 14.99 -1.93 14.45
CA ASP A 38 14.94 -3.14 15.28
C ASP A 38 13.90 -4.14 14.76
N ILE A 39 12.83 -3.63 14.15
CA ILE A 39 11.80 -4.46 13.51
C ILE A 39 12.18 -4.67 12.05
N LEU A 40 12.20 -5.93 11.63
CA LEU A 40 12.56 -6.35 10.28
C LEU A 40 11.42 -7.13 9.65
N ASP A 41 11.09 -6.80 8.40
CA ASP A 41 10.03 -7.45 7.64
C ASP A 41 10.37 -8.89 7.20
N ASN A 42 11.60 -9.38 7.43
CA ASN A 42 12.05 -10.72 7.04
C ASN A 42 11.93 -11.78 8.14
N THR A 43 11.11 -11.52 9.16
CA THR A 43 10.91 -12.40 10.31
C THR A 43 9.56 -13.10 10.25
N ILE A 44 9.45 -14.29 10.85
CA ILE A 44 8.21 -15.08 10.93
C ILE A 44 7.64 -15.32 9.50
N GLU A 45 6.36 -15.03 9.23
CA GLU A 45 5.76 -15.16 7.91
C GLU A 45 5.95 -13.87 7.12
N ASN A 46 6.59 -13.95 5.96
CA ASN A 46 6.97 -12.76 5.20
C ASN A 46 7.20 -12.98 3.71
N ILE A 47 7.28 -11.86 2.99
CA ILE A 47 7.68 -11.77 1.58
C ILE A 47 8.81 -10.74 1.38
N SER A 48 9.69 -10.55 2.39
CA SER A 48 10.74 -9.53 2.38
C SER A 48 11.69 -9.65 1.18
N ASN A 49 11.94 -10.88 0.71
CA ASN A 49 12.72 -11.16 -0.49
C ASN A 49 12.09 -10.60 -1.78
N ARG A 50 10.80 -10.24 -1.76
CA ARG A 50 10.07 -9.62 -2.88
C ARG A 50 10.01 -8.09 -2.79
N ASN A 51 10.79 -7.46 -1.90
CA ASN A 51 10.78 -6.01 -1.72
C ASN A 51 11.17 -5.23 -2.99
N LYS A 52 11.96 -5.84 -3.89
CA LYS A 52 12.27 -5.22 -5.19
C LYS A 52 11.02 -4.95 -6.02
N GLN A 53 10.02 -5.83 -5.96
CA GLN A 53 8.77 -5.74 -6.70
C GLN A 53 7.69 -4.99 -5.90
N TYR A 54 7.51 -5.39 -4.63
CA TYR A 54 6.42 -4.94 -3.76
C TYR A 54 6.71 -3.67 -2.96
N CYS A 55 7.99 -3.29 -2.84
CA CYS A 55 8.42 -2.18 -2.01
C CYS A 55 7.79 -2.25 -0.60
N GLU A 56 7.14 -1.19 -0.15
CA GLU A 56 6.56 -1.06 1.20
C GLU A 56 5.45 -2.10 1.47
N MET A 57 4.85 -2.71 0.44
CA MET A 57 3.84 -3.74 0.63
C MET A 57 4.39 -5.03 1.28
N THR A 58 5.70 -5.25 1.25
CA THR A 58 6.33 -6.32 2.04
C THR A 58 6.11 -6.14 3.55
N VAL A 59 6.06 -4.88 4.01
CA VAL A 59 5.72 -4.54 5.40
C VAL A 59 4.22 -4.72 5.64
N SER A 60 3.35 -4.30 4.72
CA SER A 60 1.90 -4.55 4.84
C SER A 60 1.59 -6.03 5.00
N TYR A 61 2.23 -6.89 4.21
CA TYR A 61 2.12 -8.35 4.35
C TYR A 61 2.58 -8.82 5.73
N TRP A 62 3.75 -8.35 6.18
CA TRP A 62 4.29 -8.74 7.47
C TRP A 62 3.37 -8.30 8.64
N ILE A 63 2.80 -7.10 8.58
CA ILE A 63 1.83 -6.61 9.58
C ILE A 63 0.57 -7.48 9.56
N TRP A 64 0.04 -7.78 8.37
CA TRP A 64 -1.14 -8.62 8.20
C TRP A 64 -0.96 -9.98 8.86
N LYS A 65 0.18 -10.65 8.61
CA LYS A 65 0.44 -12.00 9.11
C LYS A 65 0.85 -12.10 10.57
N ASN A 66 1.56 -11.09 11.07
CA ASN A 66 2.29 -11.23 12.33
C ASN A 66 1.80 -10.31 13.46
N LYS A 67 0.82 -9.43 13.20
CA LYS A 67 0.32 -8.47 14.21
C LYS A 67 -1.17 -8.63 14.46
N HIS A 68 -1.53 -8.55 15.73
CA HIS A 68 -2.92 -8.67 16.20
C HIS A 68 -3.25 -7.53 17.19
N HIS A 69 -3.05 -6.30 16.73
CA HIS A 69 -3.44 -5.09 17.47
C HIS A 69 -4.80 -4.59 16.97
N GLY A 70 -5.55 -3.84 17.81
CA GLY A 70 -6.87 -3.32 17.43
C GLY A 70 -6.86 -2.45 16.17
N TRP A 71 -5.74 -1.76 15.92
CA TRP A 71 -5.48 -1.00 14.71
C TRP A 71 -4.13 -1.39 14.10
N LYS A 72 -4.08 -1.43 12.77
CA LYS A 72 -2.90 -1.71 11.95
C LYS A 72 -2.69 -0.54 11.01
N GLY A 73 -1.44 -0.19 10.74
CA GLY A 73 -1.20 0.83 9.73
C GLY A 73 0.24 1.01 9.36
N ILE A 74 0.43 1.64 8.21
CA ILE A 74 1.68 1.78 7.50
C ILE A 74 1.80 3.20 6.96
N GLU A 75 3.00 3.77 7.07
CA GLU A 75 3.38 5.05 6.49
C GLU A 75 4.84 5.04 6.05
N HIS A 76 5.30 6.11 5.40
CA HIS A 76 6.66 6.16 4.84
C HIS A 76 7.65 6.85 5.76
N TYR A 77 8.93 6.54 5.61
CA TYR A 77 10.01 7.26 6.33
C TYR A 77 10.00 8.79 6.19
N ARG A 78 9.42 9.30 5.10
CA ARG A 78 9.37 10.73 4.77
C ARG A 78 7.97 11.28 4.53
N ARG A 79 6.94 10.48 4.74
CA ARG A 79 5.54 10.93 4.67
C ARG A 79 4.78 10.31 5.81
N HIS A 80 4.37 11.13 6.76
CA HIS A 80 3.67 10.70 7.96
C HIS A 80 2.22 11.16 7.87
N LEU A 81 1.30 10.29 8.26
CA LEU A 81 -0.10 10.70 8.43
C LEU A 81 -0.19 11.56 9.68
N LEU A 82 -0.88 12.69 9.60
CA LEU A 82 -1.19 13.52 10.78
C LEU A 82 -2.32 12.88 11.59
N LEU A 83 -2.09 11.64 12.01
CA LEU A 83 -2.99 10.82 12.81
C LEU A 83 -3.01 11.35 14.25
N LYS A 84 -4.22 11.46 14.79
CA LYS A 84 -4.44 11.72 16.21
C LYS A 84 -5.09 10.47 16.81
N PRO A 85 -4.48 9.78 17.79
CA PRO A 85 -5.01 8.54 18.35
C PRO A 85 -6.45 8.65 18.85
N GLU A 86 -6.89 9.84 19.25
CA GLU A 86 -8.25 10.14 19.68
C GLU A 86 -9.29 9.93 18.58
N LEU A 87 -8.88 9.93 17.31
CA LEU A 87 -9.73 9.62 16.15
C LEU A 87 -10.01 8.13 15.99
N LEU A 88 -9.24 7.26 16.65
CA LEU A 88 -9.34 5.80 16.51
C LEU A 88 -10.48 5.23 17.39
N GLY A 89 -11.68 5.75 17.17
CA GLY A 89 -12.90 5.42 17.90
C GLY A 89 -13.76 4.35 17.22
N SER A 90 -14.91 4.08 17.82
CA SER A 90 -15.88 3.12 17.29
C SER A 90 -16.59 3.61 16.02
N ASP A 91 -16.46 4.88 15.65
CA ASP A 91 -17.07 5.56 14.51
C ASP A 91 -16.16 5.65 13.28
N VAL A 92 -14.93 5.14 13.37
CA VAL A 92 -13.97 5.11 12.26
C VAL A 92 -13.56 3.66 11.97
N ASP A 93 -13.49 3.32 10.68
CA ASP A 93 -13.04 1.99 10.23
C ASP A 93 -11.63 2.06 9.64
N VAL A 94 -11.31 3.16 8.96
CA VAL A 94 -10.02 3.42 8.35
C VAL A 94 -9.73 4.91 8.26
N VAL A 95 -8.48 5.26 8.52
CA VAL A 95 -7.89 6.58 8.31
C VAL A 95 -6.98 6.51 7.09
N LEU A 96 -7.25 7.39 6.12
CA LEU A 96 -6.50 7.53 4.86
C LEU A 96 -5.98 8.97 4.73
N PRO A 97 -4.92 9.19 3.93
CA PRO A 97 -4.56 10.55 3.56
C PRO A 97 -5.70 11.19 2.74
N LEU A 98 -5.78 12.52 2.74
CA LEU A 98 -6.60 13.25 1.77
C LEU A 98 -6.28 12.76 0.34
N PRO A 99 -7.31 12.44 -0.47
CA PRO A 99 -7.11 11.90 -1.80
C PRO A 99 -6.46 12.95 -2.72
N TYR A 100 -5.58 12.47 -3.59
CA TYR A 100 -4.98 13.26 -4.63
C TYR A 100 -5.91 13.36 -5.85
N ILE A 101 -5.90 14.50 -6.54
CA ILE A 101 -6.70 14.72 -7.75
C ILE A 101 -5.87 14.34 -8.98
N CYS A 102 -6.31 13.31 -9.69
CA CYS A 102 -5.72 12.80 -10.91
C CYS A 102 -6.36 13.47 -12.13
N TYR A 103 -5.53 14.11 -12.98
CA TYR A 103 -5.96 14.66 -14.26
C TYR A 103 -5.30 13.92 -15.44
N PRO A 104 -6.05 13.47 -16.46
CA PRO A 104 -7.51 13.49 -16.58
C PRO A 104 -8.23 12.49 -15.65
N ASN A 105 -7.58 11.37 -15.29
CA ASN A 105 -8.10 10.35 -14.37
C ASN A 105 -6.96 9.50 -13.77
N GLU A 106 -7.28 8.60 -12.84
CA GLU A 106 -6.33 7.70 -12.18
C GLU A 106 -5.59 6.81 -13.19
N LEU A 107 -6.30 6.22 -14.16
CA LEU A 107 -5.71 5.34 -15.15
C LEU A 107 -4.60 6.05 -15.94
N TYR A 108 -4.83 7.29 -16.35
CA TYR A 108 -3.82 8.08 -17.05
C TYR A 108 -2.60 8.36 -16.18
N GLN A 109 -2.80 8.62 -14.88
CA GLN A 109 -1.68 8.79 -13.93
C GLN A 109 -0.90 7.49 -13.77
N PHE A 110 -1.58 6.36 -13.59
CA PHE A 110 -0.97 5.04 -13.47
C PHE A 110 -0.10 4.70 -14.69
N ARG A 111 -0.59 4.99 -15.91
CA ARG A 111 0.14 4.73 -17.17
C ARG A 111 1.43 5.52 -17.34
N ARG A 112 1.69 6.54 -16.51
CA ARG A 112 2.99 7.26 -16.48
C ARG A 112 4.12 6.42 -15.89
N PHE A 113 3.80 5.39 -15.11
CA PHE A 113 4.78 4.64 -14.32
C PHE A 113 4.92 3.16 -14.71
N VAL A 114 3.97 2.62 -15.46
CA VAL A 114 3.97 1.22 -15.89
C VAL A 114 3.91 1.09 -17.41
N THR A 115 4.09 -0.13 -17.94
CA THR A 115 3.88 -0.42 -19.36
C THR A 115 2.43 -0.79 -19.66
N GLU A 116 2.07 -0.81 -20.94
CA GLU A 116 0.72 -1.19 -21.38
C GLU A 116 0.40 -2.63 -20.97
N ASP A 117 1.39 -3.53 -21.07
CA ASP A 117 1.24 -4.94 -20.70
C ASP A 117 1.00 -5.11 -19.20
N VAL A 118 1.65 -4.32 -18.34
CA VAL A 118 1.38 -4.32 -16.89
C VAL A 118 -0.05 -3.86 -16.60
N LYS A 119 -0.52 -2.80 -17.28
CA LYS A 119 -1.91 -2.35 -17.15
C LYS A 119 -2.87 -3.46 -17.60
N ASN A 120 -2.62 -4.07 -18.74
CA ASN A 120 -3.48 -5.15 -19.25
C ASN A 120 -3.47 -6.37 -18.31
N ALA A 121 -2.33 -6.73 -17.73
CA ALA A 121 -2.23 -7.78 -16.72
C ALA A 121 -3.07 -7.47 -15.47
N LEU A 122 -3.05 -6.23 -14.99
CA LEU A 122 -3.91 -5.80 -13.89
C LEU A 122 -5.40 -5.95 -14.25
N LEU A 123 -5.81 -5.47 -15.42
CA LEU A 123 -7.21 -5.57 -15.87
C LEU A 123 -7.65 -7.03 -16.02
N THR A 124 -6.78 -7.90 -16.55
CA THR A 124 -7.03 -9.35 -16.62
C THR A 124 -7.18 -9.93 -15.21
N ALA A 125 -6.27 -9.65 -14.28
CA ALA A 125 -6.36 -10.17 -12.91
C ALA A 125 -7.67 -9.74 -12.22
N LEU A 126 -8.04 -8.47 -12.34
CA LEU A 126 -9.30 -7.95 -11.78
C LEU A 126 -10.52 -8.65 -12.38
N LYS A 127 -10.54 -8.84 -13.70
CA LYS A 127 -11.68 -9.46 -14.38
C LYS A 127 -11.84 -10.94 -14.05
N GLU A 128 -10.73 -11.67 -13.95
CA GLU A 128 -10.74 -13.11 -13.66
C GLU A 128 -11.09 -13.39 -12.19
N LEU A 129 -10.57 -12.59 -11.26
CA LEU A 129 -10.79 -12.80 -9.81
C LEU A 129 -12.12 -12.20 -9.32
N HIS A 130 -12.55 -11.09 -9.91
CA HIS A 130 -13.70 -10.30 -9.44
C HIS A 130 -14.57 -9.82 -10.61
N PRO A 131 -15.13 -10.76 -11.41
CA PRO A 131 -15.89 -10.41 -12.60
C PRO A 131 -17.15 -9.58 -12.31
N ALA A 132 -17.76 -9.74 -11.14
CA ALA A 132 -18.98 -9.02 -10.75
C ALA A 132 -18.71 -7.56 -10.40
N GLU A 133 -17.54 -7.26 -9.83
CA GLU A 133 -17.12 -5.93 -9.41
C GLU A 133 -16.32 -5.18 -10.49
N TYR A 134 -15.91 -5.89 -11.54
CA TYR A 134 -14.98 -5.40 -12.57
C TYR A 134 -15.38 -4.05 -13.17
N ASP A 135 -16.64 -3.88 -13.56
CA ASP A 135 -17.10 -2.61 -14.16
C ASP A 135 -16.97 -1.44 -13.17
N GLY A 136 -17.23 -1.68 -11.88
CA GLY A 136 -17.01 -0.69 -10.83
C GLY A 136 -15.53 -0.34 -10.63
N TYR A 137 -14.63 -1.29 -10.81
CA TYR A 137 -13.19 -1.03 -10.81
C TYR A 137 -12.76 -0.18 -12.02
N ILE A 138 -13.35 -0.41 -13.19
CA ILE A 138 -13.12 0.43 -14.38
C ILE A 138 -13.61 1.87 -14.15
N ASP A 139 -14.76 2.04 -13.49
CA ASP A 139 -15.26 3.37 -13.13
C ASP A 139 -14.31 4.10 -12.18
N ILE A 140 -13.74 3.41 -11.19
CA ILE A 140 -12.76 3.99 -10.26
C ILE A 140 -11.49 4.42 -11.01
N LEU A 141 -10.95 3.56 -11.88
CA LEU A 141 -9.78 3.87 -12.70
C LEU A 141 -10.00 5.09 -13.61
N ASN A 142 -11.22 5.27 -14.10
CA ASN A 142 -11.59 6.45 -14.89
C ASN A 142 -11.99 7.67 -14.04
N GLY A 143 -11.99 7.53 -12.71
CA GLY A 143 -12.26 8.59 -11.75
C GLY A 143 -11.05 9.51 -11.51
N GLN A 144 -11.31 10.61 -10.79
CA GLN A 144 -10.34 11.68 -10.57
C GLN A 144 -9.64 11.63 -9.21
N TYR A 145 -9.92 10.65 -8.35
CA TYR A 145 -9.41 10.61 -6.98
C TYR A 145 -8.57 9.37 -6.74
N GLN A 146 -7.40 9.58 -6.12
CA GLN A 146 -6.49 8.50 -5.75
C GLN A 146 -5.93 8.68 -4.33
N TYR A 147 -6.05 7.65 -3.49
CA TYR A 147 -5.24 7.52 -2.28
C TYR A 147 -3.80 7.15 -2.66
N THR A 148 -2.90 8.13 -2.56
CA THR A 148 -1.50 7.98 -2.96
C THR A 148 -0.64 7.40 -1.83
N TYR A 149 0.48 6.80 -2.23
CA TYR A 149 1.53 6.31 -1.33
C TYR A 149 1.17 5.09 -0.47
N ASN A 150 0.11 4.33 -0.72
CA ASN A 150 -0.17 3.10 0.07
C ASN A 150 -0.19 3.33 1.61
N MET A 151 -0.49 4.54 2.08
CA MET A 151 -0.55 4.85 3.52
C MET A 151 -1.95 4.59 4.04
N VAL A 152 -2.05 3.74 5.06
CA VAL A 152 -3.32 3.25 5.58
C VAL A 152 -3.18 3.08 7.10
N CYS A 153 -4.17 3.51 7.87
CA CYS A 153 -4.35 3.10 9.25
C CYS A 153 -5.78 2.60 9.42
N ALA A 154 -5.99 1.30 9.61
CA ALA A 154 -7.31 0.69 9.66
C ALA A 154 -7.47 -0.18 10.91
N ARG A 155 -8.73 -0.45 11.28
CA ARG A 155 -9.01 -1.50 12.25
C ARG A 155 -8.43 -2.83 11.78
N ASN A 156 -8.16 -3.71 12.73
CA ASN A 156 -7.53 -5.01 12.47
C ASN A 156 -8.23 -5.81 11.35
N ASP A 157 -9.55 -5.93 11.46
CA ASP A 157 -10.42 -6.64 10.52
C ASP A 157 -10.38 -6.03 9.11
N VAL A 158 -10.50 -4.71 9.03
CA VAL A 158 -10.48 -3.95 7.77
C VAL A 158 -9.12 -4.05 7.09
N PHE A 159 -8.02 -3.94 7.85
CA PHE A 159 -6.67 -4.08 7.31
C PHE A 159 -6.42 -5.49 6.76
N ASP A 160 -6.92 -6.52 7.46
CA ASP A 160 -6.72 -7.92 7.07
C ASP A 160 -7.56 -8.32 5.86
N GLU A 161 -8.77 -7.76 5.74
CA GLU A 161 -9.60 -7.91 4.55
C GLU A 161 -8.98 -7.20 3.34
N TYR A 162 -8.51 -5.97 3.52
CA TYR A 162 -7.74 -5.24 2.51
C TYR A 162 -6.53 -6.03 2.04
N CYS A 163 -5.71 -6.54 2.96
CA CYS A 163 -4.52 -7.31 2.61
C CYS A 163 -4.87 -8.62 1.89
N ARG A 164 -5.91 -9.35 2.34
CA ARG A 164 -6.36 -10.58 1.68
C ARG A 164 -6.73 -10.31 0.22
N TRP A 165 -7.57 -9.31 -0.03
CA TRP A 165 -7.98 -8.90 -1.36
C TRP A 165 -6.79 -8.42 -2.21
N PHE A 166 -5.93 -7.59 -1.63
CA PHE A 166 -4.76 -7.04 -2.30
C PHE A 166 -3.80 -8.13 -2.77
N PHE A 167 -3.41 -9.03 -1.86
CA PHE A 167 -2.40 -10.05 -2.15
C PHE A 167 -2.95 -11.15 -3.06
N GLU A 168 -4.25 -11.46 -3.03
CA GLU A 168 -4.87 -12.35 -4.01
C GLU A 168 -4.65 -11.86 -5.45
N ILE A 169 -4.88 -10.56 -5.70
CA ILE A 169 -4.70 -9.96 -7.02
C ILE A 169 -3.23 -9.90 -7.42
N THR A 170 -2.35 -9.45 -6.54
CA THR A 170 -0.92 -9.32 -6.89
C THR A 170 -0.24 -10.67 -7.06
N GLU A 171 -0.62 -11.70 -6.29
CA GLU A 171 -0.13 -13.07 -6.48
C GLU A 171 -0.64 -13.68 -7.80
N TYR A 172 -1.84 -13.32 -8.25
CA TYR A 172 -2.30 -13.68 -9.59
C TYR A 172 -1.44 -13.00 -10.67
N MET A 173 -1.18 -11.71 -10.53
CA MET A 173 -0.32 -10.96 -11.46
C MET A 173 1.11 -11.50 -11.52
N GLU A 174 1.68 -11.96 -10.40
CA GLU A 174 3.01 -12.57 -10.37
C GLU A 174 3.11 -13.82 -11.27
N LYS A 175 2.02 -14.60 -11.41
CA LYS A 175 1.98 -15.77 -12.31
C LYS A 175 2.08 -15.37 -13.78
N MET A 176 1.75 -14.13 -14.12
CA MET A 176 1.89 -13.56 -15.46
C MET A 176 3.29 -12.98 -15.71
N GLY A 177 4.21 -13.07 -14.74
CA GLY A 177 5.51 -12.41 -14.78
C GLY A 177 6.48 -12.92 -15.84
N ASP A 178 6.27 -14.13 -16.38
CA ASP A 178 7.08 -14.66 -17.49
C ASP A 178 6.66 -14.04 -18.84
N ASP A 179 5.36 -13.81 -19.04
CA ASP A 179 4.83 -13.13 -20.22
C ASP A 179 4.95 -11.61 -20.11
N VAL A 180 4.85 -11.07 -18.88
CA VAL A 180 4.91 -9.65 -18.57
C VAL A 180 6.09 -9.37 -17.64
N THR A 181 7.30 -9.42 -18.20
CA THR A 181 8.58 -9.34 -17.47
C THR A 181 8.70 -8.12 -16.55
N ASN A 182 8.05 -7.00 -16.86
CA ASN A 182 8.05 -5.83 -15.99
C ASN A 182 7.45 -6.10 -14.60
N ILE A 183 6.51 -7.04 -14.48
CA ILE A 183 5.96 -7.47 -13.18
C ILE A 183 7.06 -8.13 -12.34
N ARG A 184 7.89 -8.98 -12.95
CA ARG A 184 8.95 -9.74 -12.28
C ARG A 184 10.21 -8.91 -12.01
N ASP A 185 10.62 -8.12 -12.99
CA ASP A 185 11.99 -7.59 -13.06
C ASP A 185 12.10 -6.15 -12.53
N THR A 186 10.97 -5.45 -12.37
CA THR A 186 10.90 -4.04 -11.94
C THR A 186 10.03 -3.84 -10.71
N ARG A 187 9.88 -2.58 -10.27
CA ARG A 187 8.97 -2.17 -9.20
C ARG A 187 7.52 -1.94 -9.68
N ALA A 188 7.13 -2.49 -10.83
CA ALA A 188 5.79 -2.28 -11.41
C ALA A 188 4.67 -2.60 -10.41
N LEU A 189 4.81 -3.67 -9.62
CA LEU A 189 3.84 -4.04 -8.58
C LEU A 189 3.68 -2.97 -7.49
N SER A 190 4.69 -2.15 -7.21
CA SER A 190 4.54 -1.01 -6.28
C SER A 190 3.60 0.08 -6.81
N TYR A 191 3.56 0.30 -8.13
CA TYR A 191 2.61 1.24 -8.74
C TYR A 191 1.21 0.65 -8.85
N VAL A 192 1.13 -0.67 -9.14
CA VAL A 192 -0.11 -1.42 -9.03
C VAL A 192 -0.67 -1.31 -7.61
N ALA A 193 0.21 -1.32 -6.60
CA ALA A 193 -0.21 -1.25 -5.21
C ALA A 193 -0.99 0.04 -4.89
N GLU A 194 -0.56 1.19 -5.44
CA GLU A 194 -1.26 2.47 -5.21
C GLU A 194 -2.66 2.46 -5.83
N VAL A 195 -2.79 1.89 -7.03
CA VAL A 195 -4.08 1.72 -7.70
C VAL A 195 -4.99 0.76 -6.94
N LEU A 196 -4.47 -0.39 -6.52
CA LEU A 196 -5.25 -1.38 -5.77
C LEU A 196 -5.69 -0.85 -4.41
N THR A 197 -4.83 -0.11 -3.72
CA THR A 197 -5.17 0.56 -2.45
C THR A 197 -6.32 1.54 -2.65
N ASN A 198 -6.25 2.39 -3.68
CA ASN A 198 -7.33 3.30 -4.01
C ASN A 198 -8.63 2.55 -4.32
N MET A 199 -8.53 1.55 -5.20
CA MET A 199 -9.65 0.74 -5.67
C MET A 199 -10.39 0.04 -4.53
N TYR A 200 -9.67 -0.60 -3.61
CA TYR A 200 -10.28 -1.29 -2.47
C TYR A 200 -11.13 -0.33 -1.62
N PHE A 201 -10.55 0.79 -1.18
CA PHE A 201 -11.26 1.71 -0.30
C PHE A 201 -12.37 2.48 -1.02
N MET A 202 -12.21 2.79 -2.30
CA MET A 202 -13.24 3.46 -3.09
C MET A 202 -14.44 2.55 -3.40
N SER A 203 -14.20 1.27 -3.69
CA SER A 203 -15.26 0.28 -3.87
C SER A 203 -16.05 0.04 -2.58
N ASN A 204 -15.37 0.06 -1.43
CA ASN A 204 -15.97 -0.20 -0.12
C ASN A 204 -16.45 1.06 0.63
N ARG A 205 -16.37 2.25 0.02
CA ARG A 205 -16.66 3.54 0.68
C ARG A 205 -18.07 3.71 1.25
N LYS A 206 -19.03 2.89 0.81
CA LYS A 206 -20.41 2.91 1.36
C LYS A 206 -20.53 2.05 2.62
N GLY A 207 -19.67 1.05 2.77
CA GLY A 207 -19.65 0.14 3.93
C GLY A 207 -18.60 0.52 4.98
N LEU A 208 -17.62 1.36 4.62
CA LEU A 208 -16.55 1.81 5.51
C LEU A 208 -16.72 3.28 5.88
N ARG A 209 -16.57 3.58 7.17
CA ARG A 209 -16.42 4.94 7.70
C ARG A 209 -14.97 5.35 7.56
N ILE A 210 -14.68 5.92 6.39
CA ILE A 210 -13.37 6.44 6.01
C ILE A 210 -13.20 7.84 6.58
N TYR A 211 -12.16 8.04 7.37
CA TYR A 211 -11.75 9.35 7.87
C TYR A 211 -10.48 9.81 7.13
N HIS A 212 -10.45 11.07 6.70
CA HIS A 212 -9.29 11.62 6.00
C HIS A 212 -8.46 12.50 6.91
N VAL A 213 -7.14 12.36 6.83
CA VAL A 213 -6.18 13.23 7.52
C VAL A 213 -5.20 13.85 6.54
N GLU A 214 -4.62 14.98 6.94
CA GLU A 214 -3.47 15.55 6.27
C GLU A 214 -2.24 14.65 6.43
N LYS A 215 -1.20 14.90 5.63
CA LYS A 215 0.09 14.23 5.72
C LYS A 215 1.20 15.25 5.70
N GLU A 216 2.24 15.03 6.50
CA GLU A 216 3.47 15.79 6.42
C GLU A 216 4.43 15.13 5.44
N ILE A 217 5.26 15.94 4.77
CA ILE A 217 6.27 15.48 3.83
C ILE A 217 7.62 16.07 4.24
N PHE A 218 8.59 15.18 4.46
CA PHE A 218 9.95 15.53 4.83
C PHE A 218 10.87 15.43 3.62
N VAL A 219 11.82 16.36 3.52
CA VAL A 219 12.73 16.51 2.38
C VAL A 219 14.18 16.28 2.79
#